data_AF-A0A849EBW3-F1
#
_entry.id   AF-A0A849EBW3-F1
#
_cell.length_a   1.000
_cell.length_b   1.000
_cell.length_c   1.000
_cell.angle_alpha   90.00
_cell.angle_beta   90.00
_cell.angle_gamma   90.00
#
_symmetry.space_group_name_H-M   'P 1'
#
loop_
_entity.id
_entity.type
_entity.pdbx_description
1 polymer ?
#
loop_
_entity_poly.entity_id
_entity_poly.type
_entity_poly.pdbx_seq_one_letter_code
_entity_poly.pdbx_strand_id
1 'polypeptide(L)'
;MNVISSKKPGLIRRFALAFCLCTTLSAAAIVTIMPSQAHAQDAMRTFFDRGGFNYCDAKLLGAYWGMDVTRAKVEGGQKILASGNQGISNVKAALQASRGARNKCVWGDTQLSYRDAEKLAGYWGTSTPYDAKLKAADFYTNGRPGIVTNILASN
;
A
#
# COMPACT_ATOMS: atom_id res chain seq x y z
N MET A 1 -84.08 -9.77 57.59
CA MET A 1 -84.61 -10.72 56.58
C MET A 1 -83.77 -10.51 55.32
N ASN A 2 -82.81 -11.41 55.04
CA ASN A 2 -82.83 -12.40 53.94
C ASN A 2 -83.03 -11.74 52.55
N VAL A 3 -82.19 -11.90 51.51
CA VAL A 3 -81.69 -13.13 50.86
C VAL A 3 -80.40 -12.87 50.03
N ILE A 4 -79.71 -13.99 49.76
CA ILE A 4 -78.42 -14.32 49.13
C ILE A 4 -78.46 -14.34 47.58
N SER A 5 -77.27 -14.34 46.93
CA SER A 5 -76.91 -15.06 45.66
C SER A 5 -76.88 -14.21 44.37
N SER A 6 -75.86 -14.25 43.49
CA SER A 6 -75.21 -15.42 42.87
C SER A 6 -73.81 -15.13 42.27
N LYS A 7 -73.01 -16.19 42.18
CA LYS A 7 -71.62 -16.33 41.68
C LYS A 7 -71.48 -16.11 40.16
N LYS A 8 -70.29 -15.68 39.72
CA LYS A 8 -69.61 -16.20 38.52
C LYS A 8 -68.10 -16.39 38.78
N PRO A 9 -67.52 -17.57 38.52
CA PRO A 9 -66.07 -17.77 38.57
C PRO A 9 -65.44 -17.64 37.17
N GLY A 10 -64.34 -16.90 37.08
CA GLY A 10 -63.38 -16.95 35.96
C GLY A 10 -61.99 -16.93 36.57
N LEU A 11 -61.46 -18.09 36.95
CA LEU A 11 -60.47 -18.85 36.20
C LEU A 11 -59.20 -18.04 35.83
N ILE A 12 -58.29 -17.96 36.79
CA ILE A 12 -56.84 -18.22 36.68
C ILE A 12 -56.18 -17.84 35.33
N ARG A 13 -55.31 -16.82 35.34
CA ARG A 13 -53.87 -17.02 35.03
C ARG A 13 -53.03 -15.78 35.30
N ARG A 14 -52.15 -15.94 36.28
CA ARG A 14 -50.74 -15.49 36.38
C ARG A 14 -50.32 -14.41 35.38
N PHE A 15 -49.74 -13.31 35.86
CA PHE A 15 -48.33 -12.99 35.58
C PHE A 15 -47.80 -12.06 36.67
N ALA A 16 -46.67 -12.48 37.23
CA ALA A 16 -45.97 -11.83 38.32
C ALA A 16 -45.30 -10.53 37.88
N LEU A 17 -45.10 -9.63 38.85
CA LEU A 17 -44.15 -8.52 38.77
C LEU A 17 -42.74 -9.02 38.36
N ALA A 18 -42.07 -8.26 37.49
CA ALA A 18 -40.61 -8.18 37.51
C ALA A 18 -40.18 -6.78 37.05
N PHE A 19 -39.72 -5.99 38.03
CA PHE A 19 -38.90 -4.80 37.87
C PHE A 19 -37.65 -5.18 37.06
N CYS A 20 -37.43 -4.55 35.90
CA CYS A 20 -36.14 -4.65 35.21
C CYS A 20 -35.66 -3.25 34.83
N LEU A 21 -34.85 -2.67 35.72
CA LEU A 21 -34.00 -1.51 35.48
C LEU A 21 -32.96 -1.90 34.41
N CYS A 22 -33.28 -1.66 33.14
CA CYS A 22 -32.33 -1.84 32.05
C CYS A 22 -31.58 -0.51 31.86
N THR A 23 -30.42 -0.42 32.49
CA THR A 23 -29.45 0.66 32.31
C THR A 23 -29.09 0.78 30.82
N THR A 24 -29.39 1.92 30.21
CA THR A 24 -28.96 2.22 28.84
C THR A 24 -27.46 2.49 28.86
N LEU A 25 -26.66 1.45 28.62
CA LEU A 25 -25.24 1.60 28.30
C LEU A 25 -25.17 2.15 26.87
N SER A 26 -25.07 3.47 26.72
CA SER A 26 -24.73 4.09 25.44
C SER A 26 -23.31 3.67 25.07
N ALA A 27 -23.19 2.62 24.28
CA ALA A 27 -21.94 2.28 23.61
C ALA A 27 -21.64 3.41 22.61
N ALA A 28 -20.82 4.37 23.02
CA ALA A 28 -20.17 5.30 22.11
C ALA A 28 -19.21 4.48 21.23
N ALA A 29 -19.68 4.04 20.06
CA ALA A 29 -18.84 3.40 19.08
C ALA A 29 -17.81 4.41 18.57
N ILE A 30 -16.57 4.29 19.04
CA ILE A 30 -15.44 5.03 18.51
C ILE A 30 -15.22 4.52 17.08
N VAL A 31 -15.68 5.28 16.08
CA VAL A 31 -15.34 5.05 14.68
C VAL A 31 -13.86 5.40 14.51
N THR A 32 -13.00 4.39 14.64
CA THR A 32 -11.60 4.53 14.26
C THR A 32 -11.52 4.70 12.74
N ILE A 33 -11.16 5.89 12.27
CA ILE A 33 -10.92 6.20 10.86
C ILE A 33 -9.64 5.48 10.43
N MET A 34 -9.74 4.20 10.10
CA MET A 34 -8.68 3.55 9.35
C MET A 34 -8.76 4.06 7.90
N PRO A 35 -7.65 4.51 7.30
CA PRO A 35 -7.64 4.78 5.87
C PRO A 35 -8.09 3.50 5.16
N SER A 36 -9.15 3.59 4.38
CA SER A 36 -9.70 2.40 3.73
C SER A 36 -8.63 1.77 2.86
N GLN A 37 -8.60 0.43 2.81
CA GLN A 37 -7.65 -0.29 1.97
C GLN A 37 -7.73 0.17 0.51
N ALA A 38 -8.92 0.61 0.06
CA ALA A 38 -9.12 1.22 -1.26
C ALA A 38 -8.23 2.45 -1.49
N HIS A 39 -8.16 3.39 -0.55
CA HIS A 39 -7.31 4.58 -0.68
C HIS A 39 -5.81 4.24 -0.75
N ALA A 40 -5.35 3.24 -0.01
CA ALA A 40 -3.95 2.80 -0.07
C ALA A 40 -3.62 2.14 -1.41
N GLN A 41 -4.53 1.34 -1.95
CA GLN A 41 -4.36 0.71 -3.27
C GLN A 41 -4.37 1.76 -4.39
N ASP A 42 -5.26 2.75 -4.35
CA ASP A 42 -5.29 3.84 -5.32
C ASP A 42 -4.01 4.67 -5.32
N ALA A 43 -3.44 4.93 -4.13
CA ALA A 43 -2.16 5.60 -4.00
C ALA A 43 -1.02 4.75 -4.59
N MET A 44 -0.92 3.46 -4.24
CA MET A 44 0.09 2.58 -4.84
C MET A 44 -0.03 2.53 -6.36
N ARG A 45 -1.24 2.39 -6.88
CA ARG A 45 -1.50 2.41 -8.32
C ARG A 45 -1.04 3.73 -8.94
N THR A 46 -1.36 4.86 -8.31
CA THR A 46 -0.93 6.19 -8.78
C THR A 46 0.60 6.32 -8.83
N PHE A 47 1.31 5.75 -7.86
CA PHE A 47 2.77 5.75 -7.83
C PHE A 47 3.37 5.09 -9.08
N PHE A 48 2.84 3.93 -9.47
CA PHE A 48 3.29 3.20 -10.66
C PHE A 48 2.76 3.82 -11.95
N ASP A 49 1.44 3.90 -12.11
CA ASP A 49 0.78 4.22 -13.37
C ASP A 49 0.99 5.68 -13.79
N ARG A 50 0.83 6.62 -12.85
CA ARG A 50 0.93 8.06 -13.12
C ARG A 50 2.33 8.58 -12.85
N GLY A 51 2.98 8.09 -11.81
CA GLY A 51 4.34 8.49 -11.46
C GLY A 51 5.40 7.91 -12.40
N GLY A 52 5.13 6.75 -13.01
CA GLY A 52 6.11 6.01 -13.81
C GLY A 52 7.27 5.46 -12.98
N PHE A 53 7.08 5.32 -11.67
CA PHE A 53 8.10 4.82 -10.75
C PHE A 53 8.06 3.30 -10.67
N ASN A 54 9.20 2.69 -10.39
CA ASN A 54 9.31 1.23 -10.25
C ASN A 54 9.61 0.80 -8.81
N TYR A 55 9.80 -0.51 -8.59
CA TYR A 55 10.12 -1.05 -7.27
C TYR A 55 11.43 -0.51 -6.69
N CYS A 56 12.47 -0.36 -7.53
CA CYS A 56 13.75 0.23 -7.12
C CYS A 56 13.56 1.68 -6.64
N ASP A 57 12.75 2.49 -7.32
CA ASP A 57 12.43 3.85 -6.87
C ASP A 57 11.75 3.83 -5.49
N ALA A 58 10.78 2.94 -5.27
CA ALA A 58 10.12 2.80 -3.97
C ALA A 58 11.11 2.41 -2.86
N LYS A 59 12.10 1.54 -3.15
CA LYS A 59 13.14 1.16 -2.20
C LYS A 59 14.04 2.34 -1.83
N LEU A 60 14.46 3.13 -2.82
CA LEU A 60 15.24 4.34 -2.59
C LEU A 60 14.46 5.36 -1.76
N LEU A 61 13.17 5.55 -2.04
CA LEU A 61 12.31 6.44 -1.28
C LEU A 61 12.10 5.96 0.16
N GLY A 62 11.89 4.65 0.37
CA GLY A 62 11.78 4.06 1.69
C GLY A 62 13.02 4.32 2.55
N ALA A 63 14.20 4.09 1.97
CA ALA A 63 15.47 4.38 2.64
C ALA A 63 15.62 5.87 2.99
N TYR A 64 15.19 6.77 2.09
CA TYR A 64 15.32 8.22 2.30
C TYR A 64 14.29 8.78 3.29
N TRP A 65 13.05 8.28 3.28
CA TRP A 65 11.98 8.74 4.18
C TRP A 65 11.91 7.96 5.50
N GLY A 66 12.77 6.96 5.71
CA GLY A 66 12.79 6.16 6.93
C GLY A 66 11.57 5.25 7.08
N MET A 67 11.13 4.62 5.99
CA MET A 67 9.98 3.74 5.97
C MET A 67 10.21 2.50 5.09
N ASP A 68 9.37 1.48 5.26
CA ASP A 68 9.43 0.30 4.41
C ASP A 68 8.99 0.59 2.97
N VAL A 69 9.38 -0.30 2.06
CA VAL A 69 9.13 -0.15 0.62
C VAL A 69 7.64 -0.07 0.28
N THR A 70 6.79 -0.80 1.01
CA THR A 70 5.35 -0.81 0.78
C THR A 70 4.75 0.53 1.16
N ARG A 71 5.12 1.08 2.32
CA ARG A 71 4.71 2.42 2.75
C ARG A 71 5.24 3.51 1.81
N ALA A 72 6.46 3.40 1.31
CA ALA A 72 7.02 4.36 0.36
C ALA A 72 6.23 4.47 -0.94
N LYS A 73 5.69 3.35 -1.47
CA LYS A 73 4.79 3.35 -2.63
C LYS A 73 3.52 4.15 -2.36
N VAL A 74 2.89 3.89 -1.21
CA VAL A 74 1.66 4.60 -0.79
C VAL A 74 1.94 6.08 -0.61
N GLU A 75 3.00 6.42 0.14
CA GLU A 75 3.38 7.81 0.43
C GLU A 75 3.68 8.59 -0.86
N GLY A 76 4.49 8.02 -1.77
CA GLY A 76 4.76 8.63 -3.07
C GLY A 76 3.48 8.82 -3.88
N GLY A 77 2.60 7.82 -3.89
CA GLY A 77 1.28 7.89 -4.51
C GLY A 77 0.39 9.00 -3.96
N GLN A 78 0.32 9.13 -2.64
CA GLN A 78 -0.45 10.17 -1.95
C GLN A 78 0.06 11.57 -2.30
N LYS A 79 1.39 11.76 -2.36
CA LYS A 79 1.99 13.04 -2.81
C LYS A 79 1.59 13.38 -4.25
N ILE A 80 1.52 12.39 -5.14
CA ILE A 80 1.09 12.58 -6.53
C ILE A 80 -0.41 12.86 -6.63
N LEU A 81 -1.25 12.17 -5.85
CA LEU A 81 -2.70 12.43 -5.80
C LEU A 81 -2.98 13.85 -5.31
N ALA A 82 -2.27 14.30 -4.26
CA ALA A 82 -2.46 15.61 -3.65
C ALA A 82 -2.00 16.78 -4.53
N SER A 83 -0.96 16.61 -5.36
CA SER A 83 -0.31 17.73 -6.07
C SER A 83 -0.05 17.49 -7.56
N GLY A 84 -0.59 16.41 -8.12
CA GLY A 84 -0.46 16.07 -9.54
C GLY A 84 0.99 16.08 -10.03
N ASN A 85 1.26 16.82 -11.10
CA ASN A 85 2.60 16.91 -11.70
C ASN A 85 3.65 17.49 -10.74
N GLN A 86 3.25 18.39 -9.84
CA GLN A 86 4.14 18.89 -8.79
C GLN A 86 4.49 17.76 -7.80
N GLY A 87 3.53 16.90 -7.47
CA GLY A 87 3.76 15.71 -6.66
C GLY A 87 4.78 14.77 -7.29
N ILE A 88 4.68 14.53 -8.61
CA ILE A 88 5.67 13.75 -9.37
C ILE A 88 7.06 14.39 -9.28
N SER A 89 7.14 15.72 -9.47
CA SER A 89 8.40 16.48 -9.35
C SER A 89 9.03 16.32 -7.96
N ASN A 90 8.22 16.45 -6.90
CA ASN A 90 8.68 16.31 -5.52
C ASN A 90 9.19 14.89 -5.22
N VAL A 91 8.51 13.86 -5.73
CA VAL A 91 8.97 12.46 -5.59
C VAL A 91 10.29 12.24 -6.33
N LYS A 92 10.46 12.82 -7.54
CA LYS A 92 11.73 12.79 -8.28
C LYS A 92 12.87 13.49 -7.53
N ALA A 93 12.59 14.63 -6.89
CA ALA A 93 13.57 15.31 -6.06
C ALA A 93 13.99 14.47 -4.84
N ALA A 94 13.04 13.80 -4.18
CA ALA A 94 13.35 12.86 -3.09
C ALA A 94 14.20 11.67 -3.56
N LEU A 95 13.96 11.14 -4.77
CA LEU A 95 14.80 10.11 -5.36
C LEU A 95 16.23 10.61 -5.62
N GLN A 96 16.40 11.84 -6.12
CA GLN A 96 17.72 12.44 -6.30
C GLN A 96 18.46 12.58 -4.97
N ALA A 97 17.76 13.04 -3.91
CA ALA A 97 18.33 13.12 -2.58
C ALA A 97 18.72 11.73 -2.03
N SER A 98 17.87 10.72 -2.24
CA SER A 98 18.17 9.33 -1.85
C SER A 98 19.44 8.79 -2.53
N ARG A 99 19.60 9.05 -3.84
CA ARG A 99 20.81 8.70 -4.59
C ARG A 99 22.05 9.43 -4.06
N GLY A 100 21.91 10.71 -3.73
CA GLY A 100 22.95 11.52 -3.10
C GLY A 100 23.37 10.98 -1.72
N ALA A 101 22.43 10.41 -0.98
CA ALA A 101 22.68 9.69 0.27
C ALA A 101 23.28 8.28 0.06
N ARG A 102 23.67 7.94 -1.17
CA ARG A 102 24.29 6.67 -1.57
C ARG A 102 23.38 5.45 -1.38
N ASN A 103 22.07 5.63 -1.30
CA ASN A 103 21.14 4.51 -1.40
C ASN A 103 21.19 3.92 -2.80
N LYS A 104 21.12 2.58 -2.89
CA LYS A 104 21.23 1.86 -4.16
C LYS A 104 20.23 0.71 -4.24
N CYS A 105 19.92 0.35 -5.46
CA CYS A 105 19.21 -0.88 -5.78
C CYS A 105 20.22 -2.00 -6.07
N VAL A 106 19.76 -3.22 -5.85
CA VAL A 106 20.43 -4.45 -6.24
C VAL A 106 19.65 -5.11 -7.37
N TRP A 107 20.26 -6.12 -8.00
CA TRP A 107 19.63 -6.87 -9.09
C TRP A 107 18.20 -7.33 -8.78
N GLY A 108 17.94 -7.85 -7.57
CA GLY A 108 16.60 -8.31 -7.20
C GLY A 108 15.52 -7.23 -7.23
N ASP A 109 15.90 -5.95 -7.17
CA ASP A 109 14.96 -4.82 -7.20
C ASP A 109 14.56 -4.41 -8.63
N THR A 110 15.25 -4.90 -9.66
CA THR A 110 15.00 -4.53 -11.07
C THR A 110 13.84 -5.31 -11.69
N GLN A 111 13.41 -6.40 -11.04
CA GLN A 111 12.43 -7.38 -11.54
C GLN A 111 12.86 -8.11 -12.84
N LEU A 112 14.14 -8.04 -13.18
CA LEU A 112 14.68 -8.71 -14.36
C LEU A 112 15.00 -10.18 -14.08
N SER A 113 14.83 -11.02 -15.08
CA SER A 113 15.10 -12.46 -15.02
C SER A 113 16.57 -12.79 -15.27
N TYR A 114 17.00 -13.98 -14.88
CA TYR A 114 18.36 -14.45 -15.20
C TYR A 114 18.63 -14.43 -16.72
N ARG A 115 17.63 -14.79 -17.53
CA ARG A 115 17.72 -14.75 -18.99
C ARG A 115 17.97 -13.33 -19.51
N ASP A 116 17.38 -12.32 -18.88
CA ASP A 116 17.66 -10.92 -19.22
C ASP A 116 19.11 -10.56 -18.93
N ALA A 117 19.68 -11.06 -17.82
CA ALA A 117 21.09 -10.87 -17.53
C ALA A 117 22.01 -11.50 -18.58
N GLU A 118 21.68 -12.69 -19.11
CA GLU A 118 22.43 -13.32 -20.20
C GLU A 118 22.38 -12.47 -21.49
N LYS A 119 21.19 -11.96 -21.85
CA LYS A 119 21.03 -11.06 -23.00
C LYS A 119 21.84 -9.78 -22.84
N LEU A 120 21.75 -9.16 -21.65
CA LEU A 120 22.49 -7.94 -21.34
C LEU A 120 24.00 -8.18 -21.34
N ALA A 121 24.45 -9.35 -20.88
CA ALA A 121 25.86 -9.71 -20.94
C ALA A 121 26.37 -9.85 -22.37
N GLY A 122 25.60 -10.52 -23.23
CA GLY A 122 25.91 -10.60 -24.67
C GLY A 122 25.95 -9.22 -25.33
N TYR A 123 24.96 -8.37 -25.05
CA TYR A 123 24.90 -7.03 -25.62
C TYR A 123 26.04 -6.11 -25.14
N TRP A 124 26.38 -6.13 -23.85
CA TRP A 124 27.43 -5.28 -23.29
C TRP A 124 28.84 -5.87 -23.39
N GLY A 125 28.98 -7.11 -23.87
CA GLY A 125 30.28 -7.80 -23.94
C GLY A 125 30.90 -8.06 -22.57
N THR A 126 30.10 -8.26 -21.52
CA THR A 126 30.62 -8.57 -20.19
C THR A 126 30.97 -10.04 -20.07
N SER A 127 32.04 -10.36 -19.32
CA SER A 127 32.52 -11.74 -19.16
C SER A 127 31.51 -12.68 -18.52
N THR A 128 30.61 -12.17 -17.67
CA THR A 128 29.59 -12.97 -16.99
C THR A 128 28.23 -12.28 -16.94
N PRO A 129 27.12 -13.03 -16.82
CA PRO A 129 25.82 -12.46 -16.47
C PRO A 129 25.83 -11.69 -15.15
N TYR A 130 26.74 -12.01 -14.22
CA TYR A 130 26.85 -11.31 -12.95
C TYR A 130 27.25 -9.83 -13.14
N ASP A 131 28.23 -9.56 -14.00
CA ASP A 131 28.67 -8.19 -14.29
C ASP A 131 27.55 -7.37 -14.96
N ALA A 132 26.78 -8.00 -15.85
CA ALA A 132 25.61 -7.38 -16.45
C ALA A 132 24.53 -7.04 -15.39
N LYS A 133 24.30 -7.91 -14.40
CA LYS A 133 23.36 -7.61 -13.31
C LYS A 133 23.77 -6.40 -12.50
N LEU A 134 25.06 -6.26 -12.18
CA LEU A 134 25.59 -5.09 -11.45
C LEU A 134 25.37 -3.81 -12.25
N LYS A 135 25.70 -3.83 -13.54
CA LYS A 135 25.51 -2.70 -14.44
C LYS A 135 24.02 -2.33 -14.62
N ALA A 136 23.14 -3.32 -14.74
CA ALA A 136 21.70 -3.09 -14.82
C ALA A 136 21.16 -2.47 -13.53
N ALA A 137 21.55 -3.00 -12.36
CA ALA A 137 21.15 -2.44 -11.07
C ALA A 137 21.61 -0.99 -10.89
N ASP A 138 22.80 -0.64 -11.41
CA ASP A 138 23.27 0.75 -11.43
C ASP A 138 22.41 1.65 -12.33
N PHE A 139 22.01 1.20 -13.53
CA PHE A 139 21.08 1.96 -14.36
C PHE A 139 19.73 2.20 -13.69
N TYR A 140 19.16 1.19 -13.02
CA TYR A 140 17.93 1.35 -12.25
C TYR A 140 18.12 2.32 -11.08
N THR A 141 19.20 2.15 -10.32
CA THR A 141 19.56 3.05 -9.21
C THR A 141 19.61 4.50 -9.67
N ASN A 142 20.18 4.76 -10.85
CA ASN A 142 20.33 6.11 -11.40
C ASN A 142 19.11 6.62 -12.17
N GLY A 143 17.96 5.94 -12.10
CA GLY A 143 16.72 6.37 -12.76
C GLY A 143 16.78 6.28 -14.29
N ARG A 144 17.62 5.37 -14.81
CA ARG A 144 17.79 5.10 -16.25
C ARG A 144 17.42 3.66 -16.64
N PRO A 145 16.31 3.08 -16.13
CA PRO A 145 15.94 1.70 -16.48
C PRO A 145 15.66 1.54 -17.98
N GLY A 146 15.26 2.61 -18.67
CA GLY A 146 15.03 2.64 -20.12
C GLY A 146 16.21 2.13 -20.96
N ILE A 147 17.45 2.34 -20.52
CA ILE A 147 18.63 1.81 -21.22
C ILE A 147 18.63 0.29 -21.21
N VAL A 148 18.26 -0.31 -20.09
CA VAL A 148 18.20 -1.75 -19.92
C VAL A 148 17.02 -2.33 -20.68
N THR A 149 15.83 -1.74 -20.51
CA THR A 149 14.60 -2.27 -21.12
C THR A 149 14.62 -2.17 -22.64
N ASN A 150 15.22 -1.11 -23.22
CA ASN A 150 15.34 -0.97 -24.67
C ASN A 150 16.24 -2.05 -25.28
N ILE A 151 17.34 -2.41 -24.62
CA ILE A 151 18.21 -3.51 -25.05
C ILE A 151 17.42 -4.82 -25.05
N LEU A 152 16.67 -5.09 -23.98
CA LEU A 152 15.89 -6.32 -23.85
C LEU A 152 14.74 -6.42 -24.86
N ALA A 153 14.18 -5.27 -25.28
CA ALA A 153 13.12 -5.19 -26.28
C ALA A 153 13.62 -5.38 -27.74
N SER A 154 14.91 -5.19 -28.00
CA SER A 154 15.48 -5.15 -29.38
C SER A 154 15.77 -6.54 -29.98
N ASN A 155 14.86 -7.52 -29.83
CA ASN A 155 14.98 -8.82 -30.52
C ASN A 155 14.38 -8.75 -31.93
#